data_AF-A0A4R8FZ13-F1
#
_entry.id   AF-A0A4R8FZ13-F1
#
_cell.length_a   1.000
_cell.length_b   1.000
_cell.length_c   1.000
_cell.angle_alpha   90.00
_cell.angle_beta   90.00
_cell.angle_gamma   90.00
#
_symmetry.space_group_name_H-M   'P 1'
#
loop_
_entity.id
_entity.type
_entity.pdbx_description
1 polymer ?
#
loop_
_entity_poly.entity_id
_entity_poly.type
_entity_poly.pdbx_seq_one_letter_code
_entity_poly.pdbx_strand_id
1 'polypeptide(L)'
;MRSFVYVLTALAVMALAFWAYRENYRTQAALDNVERLNRAIGSLREQLAMQNAEWAYLNRPERLRELAALNYDRLALGPLAPEQFGQIDQVSYPEMVLPDIVLPDELFKSILAEADQPAQSASPTVPVEEAASASAVPEALEEALEAQDEEAEQ
;
A
#
# COMPACT_ATOMS: atom_id res chain seq x y z
N MET A 1 68.22 2.12 7.35
CA MET A 1 67.23 1.24 6.69
C MET A 1 66.19 0.68 7.67
N ARG A 2 66.58 -0.09 8.70
CA ARG A 2 65.62 -0.77 9.62
C ARG A 2 64.71 0.17 10.43
N SER A 3 65.22 1.30 10.93
CA SER A 3 64.39 2.25 11.70
C SER A 3 63.29 2.90 10.86
N PHE A 4 63.55 3.14 9.57
CA PHE A 4 62.60 3.74 8.66
C PHE A 4 61.38 2.83 8.46
N VAL A 5 61.61 1.53 8.32
CA VAL A 5 60.54 0.53 8.22
C VAL A 5 59.67 0.52 9.47
N TYR A 6 60.28 0.57 10.67
CA TYR A 6 59.51 0.60 11.92
C TYR A 6 58.66 1.87 12.08
N VAL A 7 59.21 3.03 11.72
CA VAL A 7 58.46 4.30 11.76
C VAL A 7 57.29 4.26 10.78
N LEU A 8 57.52 3.78 9.56
CA LEU A 8 56.48 3.67 8.54
C LEU A 8 55.37 2.71 8.97
N THR A 9 55.71 1.55 9.55
CA THR A 9 54.71 0.62 10.08
C THR A 9 53.93 1.20 11.26
N ALA A 10 54.59 1.94 12.15
CA ALA A 10 53.90 2.59 13.27
C ALA A 10 52.91 3.66 12.78
N LEU A 11 53.29 4.44 11.75
CA LEU A 11 52.40 5.40 11.10
C LEU A 11 51.22 4.70 10.41
N ALA A 12 51.46 3.58 9.74
CA ALA A 12 50.40 2.80 9.11
C ALA A 12 49.37 2.29 10.15
N VAL A 13 49.84 1.75 11.28
CA VAL A 13 48.96 1.30 12.38
C VAL A 13 48.18 2.47 12.99
N MET A 14 48.84 3.62 13.21
CA MET A 14 48.18 4.83 13.70
C MET A 14 47.11 5.34 12.74
N ALA A 15 47.37 5.32 11.43
CA ALA A 15 46.41 5.70 10.41
C ALA A 15 45.19 4.76 10.39
N LEU A 16 45.40 3.45 10.52
CA LEU A 16 44.32 2.46 10.62
C LEU A 16 43.48 2.64 11.88
N ALA A 17 44.12 2.89 13.02
CA ALA A 17 43.42 3.16 14.27
C ALA A 17 42.54 4.41 14.15
N PHE A 18 43.06 5.48 13.54
CA PHE A 18 42.29 6.69 13.29
C PHE A 18 41.14 6.46 12.31
N TRP A 19 41.36 5.70 11.23
CA TRP A 19 40.32 5.39 10.26
C TRP A 19 39.19 4.57 10.87
N ALA A 20 39.51 3.51 11.62
CA ALA A 20 38.52 2.68 12.30
C ALA A 20 37.70 3.46 13.33
N TYR A 21 38.35 4.34 14.10
CA TYR A 21 37.66 5.22 15.04
C TYR A 21 36.71 6.18 14.32
N ARG A 22 37.18 6.83 13.24
CA ARG A 22 36.35 7.74 12.45
C ARG A 22 35.14 7.03 11.84
N GLU A 23 35.33 5.82 11.34
CA GLU A 23 34.25 5.03 10.74
C GLU A 23 33.20 4.64 11.78
N ASN A 24 33.64 4.25 12.97
CA ASN A 24 32.74 3.96 14.08
C ASN A 24 31.84 5.16 14.45
N TYR A 25 32.38 6.39 14.42
CA TYR A 25 31.58 7.60 14.65
C TYR A 25 30.52 7.84 13.56
N ARG A 26 30.83 7.53 12.30
CA ARG A 26 29.87 7.69 11.19
C ARG A 26 28.68 6.74 11.36
N THR A 27 28.95 5.49 11.74
CA THR A 27 27.90 4.50 11.99
C THR A 27 27.04 4.88 13.19
N GLN A 28 27.66 5.30 14.29
CA GLN A 28 26.93 5.73 15.48
C GLN A 28 26.01 6.93 15.19
N ALA A 29 26.47 7.92 14.43
CA ALA A 29 25.65 9.08 14.07
C ALA A 29 24.41 8.68 13.22
N ALA A 30 24.54 7.70 12.33
CA ALA A 30 23.42 7.19 11.55
C ALA A 30 22.41 6.44 12.44
N LEU A 31 22.90 5.60 13.37
CA LEU A 31 22.07 4.88 14.33
C LEU A 31 21.28 5.84 15.23
N ASP A 32 21.92 6.87 15.76
CA ASP A 32 21.27 7.88 16.61
C ASP A 32 20.15 8.61 15.85
N ASN A 33 20.35 8.89 14.56
CA ASN A 33 19.33 9.54 13.73
C ASN A 33 18.12 8.63 13.49
N VAL A 34 18.36 7.34 13.20
CA VAL A 34 17.31 6.33 13.04
C VAL A 34 16.52 6.18 14.35
N GLU A 35 17.19 6.11 15.49
CA GLU A 35 16.53 5.99 16.78
C GLU A 35 15.65 7.22 17.08
N ARG A 36 16.17 8.43 16.83
CA ARG A 36 15.40 9.67 16.95
C ARG A 36 14.16 9.68 16.06
N LEU A 37 14.28 9.22 14.81
CA LEU A 37 13.16 9.16 13.87
C LEU A 37 12.11 8.14 14.33
N ASN A 38 12.53 6.96 14.79
CA ASN A 38 11.62 5.95 15.33
C ASN A 38 10.86 6.44 16.56
N ARG A 39 11.53 7.17 17.47
CA ARG A 39 10.86 7.82 18.61
C ARG A 39 9.81 8.84 18.15
N ALA A 40 10.13 9.65 17.13
CA ALA A 40 9.18 10.59 16.54
C ALA A 40 7.97 9.88 15.91
N ILE A 41 8.21 8.82 15.14
CA ILE A 41 7.14 7.99 14.54
C ILE A 41 6.24 7.40 15.62
N GLY A 42 6.82 6.87 16.70
CA GLY A 42 6.07 6.36 17.86
C GLY A 42 5.12 7.43 18.42
N SER A 43 5.64 8.62 18.71
CA SER A 43 4.85 9.73 19.25
C SER A 43 3.71 10.19 18.32
N LEU A 44 3.93 10.15 17.00
CA LEU A 44 2.92 10.50 16.01
C LEU A 44 1.83 9.42 15.90
N ARG A 45 2.21 8.15 16.00
CA ARG A 45 1.25 7.03 16.01
C ARG A 45 0.35 7.07 17.23
N GLU A 46 0.89 7.43 18.39
CA GLU A 46 0.10 7.63 19.63
C GLU A 46 -0.93 8.74 19.46
N GLN A 47 -0.54 9.88 18.86
CA GLN A 47 -1.47 10.97 18.56
C GLN A 47 -2.56 10.54 17.58
N LEU A 48 -2.21 9.80 16.52
CA LEU A 48 -3.19 9.27 15.58
C LEU A 48 -4.16 8.28 16.26
N ALA A 49 -3.65 7.43 17.16
CA ALA A 49 -4.50 6.51 17.91
C ALA A 49 -5.51 7.26 18.79
N MET A 50 -5.08 8.34 19.46
CA MET A 50 -5.97 9.21 20.23
C MET A 50 -7.02 9.86 19.34
N GLN A 51 -6.62 10.49 18.23
CA GLN A 51 -7.57 11.15 17.32
C GLN A 51 -8.59 10.16 16.73
N ASN A 52 -8.16 8.94 16.39
CA ASN A 52 -9.06 7.90 15.92
C ASN A 52 -10.04 7.46 17.01
N ALA A 53 -9.59 7.39 18.28
CA ALA A 53 -10.47 7.08 19.41
C ALA A 53 -11.49 8.21 19.65
N GLU A 54 -11.07 9.47 19.52
CA GLU A 54 -11.97 10.63 19.60
C GLU A 54 -13.00 10.62 18.48
N TRP A 55 -12.57 10.36 17.25
CA TRP A 55 -13.46 10.23 16.10
C TRP A 55 -14.46 9.09 16.29
N ALA A 56 -13.99 7.93 16.74
CA ALA A 56 -14.85 6.79 17.03
C ALA A 56 -15.86 7.10 18.14
N TYR A 57 -15.47 7.90 19.15
CA TYR A 57 -16.38 8.36 20.20
C TYR A 57 -17.42 9.37 19.70
N LEU A 58 -17.04 10.27 18.79
CA LEU A 58 -17.95 11.24 18.19
C LEU A 58 -18.94 10.58 17.22
N ASN A 59 -18.50 9.56 16.48
CA ASN A 59 -19.33 8.86 15.49
C ASN A 59 -20.10 7.66 16.03
N ARG A 60 -20.20 7.49 17.37
CA ARG A 60 -21.03 6.41 17.94
C ARG A 60 -22.49 6.65 17.53
N PRO A 61 -23.16 5.68 16.87
CA PRO A 61 -24.50 5.88 16.31
C PRO A 61 -25.52 6.25 17.39
N GLU A 62 -25.40 5.66 18.58
CA GLU A 62 -26.29 5.96 19.70
C GLU A 62 -26.17 7.41 20.15
N ARG A 63 -24.94 7.90 20.33
CA ARG A 63 -24.67 9.30 20.68
C ARG A 63 -25.16 10.26 19.60
N LEU A 64 -24.98 9.91 18.33
CA LEU A 64 -25.47 10.72 17.21
C LEU A 64 -27.00 10.83 17.21
N ARG A 65 -27.72 9.74 17.53
CA ARG A 65 -29.18 9.76 17.68
C ARG A 65 -29.61 10.65 18.84
N GLU A 66 -28.96 10.52 20.00
CA GLU A 66 -29.23 11.37 21.16
C GLU A 66 -28.99 12.86 20.83
N LEU A 67 -27.87 13.19 20.18
CA LEU A 67 -27.56 14.57 19.78
C LEU A 67 -28.54 15.11 18.73
N ALA A 68 -28.95 14.29 17.77
CA ALA A 68 -29.96 14.65 16.76
C ALA A 68 -31.32 14.91 17.41
N ALA A 69 -31.73 14.07 18.37
CA ALA A 69 -32.97 14.25 19.13
C ALA A 69 -32.94 15.53 19.98
N LEU A 70 -31.83 15.81 20.68
CA LEU A 70 -31.65 17.03 21.47
C LEU A 70 -31.65 18.31 20.62
N ASN A 71 -31.26 18.24 19.35
CA ASN A 71 -31.20 19.39 18.43
C ASN A 71 -32.27 19.32 17.34
N TYR A 72 -33.38 18.61 17.59
CA TYR A 72 -34.43 18.38 16.59
C TYR A 72 -35.00 19.68 16.02
N ASP A 73 -35.20 20.71 16.84
CA ASP A 73 -35.72 22.02 16.42
C ASP A 73 -34.88 22.68 15.30
N ARG A 74 -33.58 22.37 15.23
CA ARG A 74 -32.65 22.93 14.23
C ARG A 74 -32.39 21.98 13.08
N LEU A 75 -32.20 20.69 13.37
CA LEU A 75 -31.78 19.71 12.38
C LEU A 75 -32.97 19.04 11.68
N ALA A 76 -34.14 18.99 12.32
CA ALA A 76 -35.34 18.28 11.85
C ALA A 76 -35.06 16.84 11.39
N LEU A 77 -34.05 16.20 11.99
CA LEU A 77 -33.63 14.84 11.66
C LEU A 77 -34.43 13.82 12.47
N GLY A 78 -35.02 12.85 11.77
CA GLY A 78 -35.71 11.71 12.37
C GLY A 78 -35.05 10.38 11.99
N PRO A 79 -35.46 9.27 12.62
CA PRO A 79 -35.04 7.94 12.19
C PRO A 79 -35.45 7.69 10.74
N LEU A 80 -34.55 7.12 9.96
CA LEU A 80 -34.82 6.70 8.58
C LEU A 80 -35.85 5.56 8.58
N ALA A 81 -36.98 5.79 7.95
CA ALA A 81 -38.00 4.78 7.69
C ALA A 81 -37.69 4.04 6.38
N PRO A 82 -38.01 2.74 6.27
CA PRO A 82 -37.77 1.95 5.06
C PRO A 82 -38.34 2.59 3.78
N GLU A 83 -39.45 3.31 3.91
CA GLU A 83 -40.15 3.96 2.80
C GLU A 83 -39.41 5.21 2.27
N GLN A 84 -38.41 5.71 3.01
CA GLN A 84 -37.59 6.86 2.62
C GLN A 84 -36.37 6.47 1.76
N PHE A 85 -36.06 5.18 1.65
CA PHE A 85 -35.06 4.72 0.70
C PHE A 85 -35.63 4.76 -0.73
N GLY A 86 -34.94 5.44 -1.64
CA GLY A 86 -35.30 5.46 -3.05
C GLY A 86 -35.20 4.07 -3.67
N GLN A 87 -36.04 3.79 -4.66
CA GLN A 87 -35.90 2.57 -5.47
C GLN A 87 -34.64 2.65 -6.34
N ILE A 88 -34.06 1.50 -6.69
CA ILE A 88 -32.84 1.43 -7.51
C ILE A 88 -33.03 2.21 -8.82
N ASP A 89 -34.23 2.14 -9.42
CA ASP A 89 -34.60 2.84 -10.66
C ASP A 89 -34.71 4.37 -10.50
N GLN A 90 -34.69 4.89 -9.26
CA GLN A 90 -34.73 6.33 -8.94
C GLN A 90 -33.34 6.92 -8.71
N VAL A 91 -32.28 6.10 -8.74
CA VAL A 91 -30.91 6.55 -8.61
C VAL A 91 -30.39 6.91 -10.00
N SER A 92 -30.05 8.19 -10.23
CA SER A 92 -29.32 8.58 -11.43
C SER A 92 -27.91 8.00 -11.38
N TYR A 93 -27.69 6.96 -12.17
CA TYR A 93 -26.35 6.45 -12.42
C TYR A 93 -25.62 7.42 -13.35
N PRO A 94 -24.33 7.72 -13.08
CA PRO A 94 -23.52 8.46 -14.04
C PRO A 94 -23.51 7.70 -15.36
N GLU A 95 -23.62 8.43 -16.47
CA GLU A 95 -23.57 7.84 -17.81
C GLU A 95 -22.22 7.12 -17.96
N MET A 96 -22.27 5.80 -18.13
CA MET A 96 -21.07 5.02 -18.48
C MET A 96 -20.68 5.42 -19.89
N VAL A 97 -19.87 6.47 -20.00
CA VAL A 97 -19.16 6.78 -21.23
C VAL A 97 -18.11 5.69 -21.40
N LEU A 98 -18.47 4.63 -22.11
CA LEU A 98 -17.46 3.73 -22.64
C LEU A 98 -16.55 4.59 -23.52
N PRO A 99 -15.22 4.58 -23.31
CA PRO A 99 -14.32 5.16 -24.29
C PRO A 99 -14.64 4.54 -25.66
N ASP A 100 -14.56 5.33 -26.73
CA ASP A 100 -14.62 4.82 -28.10
C ASP A 100 -13.43 3.87 -28.29
N ILE A 101 -13.61 2.60 -27.94
CA ILE A 101 -12.68 1.53 -28.27
C ILE A 101 -12.90 1.30 -29.77
N VAL A 102 -12.15 2.02 -30.59
CA VAL A 102 -12.02 1.71 -32.01
C VAL A 102 -11.21 0.41 -32.09
N LEU A 103 -11.89 -0.73 -32.12
CA LEU A 103 -11.22 -1.97 -32.50
C LEU A 103 -10.79 -1.81 -33.97
N PRO A 104 -9.52 -2.10 -34.31
CA PRO A 104 -9.13 -2.22 -35.72
C PRO A 104 -10.01 -3.28 -36.39
N ASP A 105 -10.50 -2.99 -37.60
CA ASP A 105 -11.36 -3.92 -38.36
C ASP A 105 -10.74 -5.32 -38.47
N GLU A 106 -9.42 -5.40 -38.57
CA GLU A 106 -8.67 -6.66 -38.63
C GLU A 106 -8.78 -7.47 -37.33
N LEU A 107 -8.80 -6.80 -36.18
CA LEU A 107 -8.93 -7.42 -34.86
C LEU A 107 -10.39 -7.86 -34.61
N PHE A 108 -11.36 -7.08 -35.07
CA PHE A 108 -12.78 -7.46 -35.03
C PHE A 108 -13.06 -8.67 -35.93
N LYS A 109 -12.51 -8.67 -37.16
CA LYS A 109 -12.59 -9.81 -38.09
C LYS A 109 -11.90 -11.05 -37.55
N SER A 110 -10.76 -10.92 -36.87
CA SER A 110 -10.07 -12.08 -36.28
C SER A 110 -10.87 -12.70 -35.13
N ILE A 111 -11.54 -11.89 -34.29
CA ILE A 111 -12.41 -12.40 -33.22
C ILE A 111 -13.64 -13.12 -33.81
N LEU A 112 -14.24 -12.55 -34.87
CA LEU A 112 -15.35 -13.19 -35.58
C LEU A 112 -14.92 -14.46 -36.32
N ALA A 113 -13.71 -14.48 -36.90
CA ALA A 113 -13.13 -15.65 -37.53
C ALA A 113 -12.80 -16.76 -36.53
N GLU A 114 -12.43 -16.38 -35.29
CA GLU A 114 -12.25 -17.31 -34.17
C GLU A 114 -13.58 -17.92 -33.73
N ALA A 115 -14.68 -17.15 -33.75
CA ALA A 115 -16.02 -17.61 -33.35
C ALA A 115 -16.68 -18.59 -34.34
N ASP A 116 -16.20 -18.66 -35.60
CA ASP A 116 -16.68 -19.59 -36.63
C ASP A 116 -15.90 -20.92 -36.64
N GLN A 117 -14.92 -21.07 -35.74
CA GLN A 117 -14.34 -22.37 -35.45
C GLN A 117 -15.35 -23.21 -34.68
N PRO A 118 -15.58 -24.48 -35.05
CA PRO A 118 -16.43 -25.35 -34.26
C PRO A 118 -15.83 -25.39 -32.86
N ALA A 119 -16.62 -25.01 -31.86
CA ALA A 119 -16.29 -25.20 -30.46
C ALA A 119 -15.77 -26.62 -30.28
N GLN A 120 -14.44 -26.79 -30.24
CA GLN A 120 -13.87 -27.91 -29.55
C GLN A 120 -14.39 -27.71 -28.14
N SER A 121 -15.28 -28.61 -27.75
CA SER A 121 -15.89 -28.72 -26.45
C SER A 121 -14.81 -28.95 -25.40
N ALA A 122 -14.06 -27.90 -25.09
CA ALA A 122 -13.63 -27.64 -23.74
C ALA A 122 -14.65 -26.62 -23.23
N SER A 123 -15.72 -27.12 -22.62
CA SER A 123 -16.26 -26.37 -21.50
C SER A 123 -15.04 -25.96 -20.67
N PRO A 124 -14.80 -24.66 -20.40
CA PRO A 124 -14.18 -24.37 -19.14
C PRO A 124 -15.28 -24.75 -18.15
N THR A 125 -15.30 -26.03 -17.78
CA THR A 125 -15.61 -26.37 -16.41
C THR A 125 -14.53 -25.62 -15.64
N VAL A 126 -14.77 -24.33 -15.36
CA VAL A 126 -14.04 -23.63 -14.32
C VAL A 126 -14.33 -24.53 -13.13
N PRO A 127 -13.34 -25.26 -12.59
CA PRO A 127 -13.52 -25.84 -11.29
C PRO A 127 -13.78 -24.63 -10.41
N VAL A 128 -14.97 -24.55 -9.81
CA VAL A 128 -15.29 -23.55 -8.78
C VAL A 128 -14.29 -23.62 -7.61
N GLU A 129 -13.38 -24.60 -7.63
CA GLU A 129 -12.25 -24.79 -6.72
C GLU A 129 -11.12 -23.75 -6.86
N GLU A 130 -10.91 -23.10 -8.01
CA GLU A 130 -9.79 -22.16 -8.18
C GLU A 130 -10.12 -20.70 -7.81
N ALA A 131 -11.28 -20.45 -7.21
CA ALA A 131 -11.55 -19.18 -6.52
C ALA A 131 -11.01 -19.17 -5.07
N ALA A 132 -10.61 -20.33 -4.52
CA ALA A 132 -10.17 -20.45 -3.13
C ALA A 132 -8.65 -20.30 -2.92
N SER A 133 -7.84 -20.24 -3.98
CA SER A 133 -6.37 -20.20 -3.88
C SER A 133 -5.72 -18.86 -4.26
N ALA A 134 -6.50 -17.83 -4.65
CA ALA A 134 -5.99 -16.48 -4.96
C ALA A 134 -5.69 -15.65 -3.69
N SER A 135 -5.19 -16.31 -2.64
CA SER A 135 -4.54 -15.68 -1.48
C SER A 135 -3.02 -15.91 -1.49
N ALA A 136 -2.43 -16.14 -2.66
CA ALA A 136 -0.99 -16.11 -2.84
C ALA A 136 -0.59 -14.72 -3.35
N VAL A 137 0.23 -14.03 -2.57
CA VAL A 137 1.01 -12.85 -2.98
C VAL A 137 1.62 -13.15 -4.35
N PRO A 138 1.49 -12.27 -5.36
CA PRO A 138 1.98 -12.58 -6.69
C PRO A 138 3.49 -12.79 -6.64
N GLU A 139 3.94 -13.92 -7.18
CA GLU A 139 5.35 -14.34 -7.37
C GLU A 139 6.20 -13.24 -8.06
N ALA A 140 5.54 -12.32 -8.78
CA ALA A 140 6.12 -11.10 -9.32
C ALA A 140 6.68 -10.11 -8.27
N LEU A 141 6.29 -10.21 -6.99
CA LEU A 141 6.87 -9.40 -5.90
C LEU A 141 8.19 -9.98 -5.38
N GLU A 142 8.43 -11.29 -5.47
CA GLU A 142 9.72 -11.89 -5.09
C GLU A 142 10.79 -11.61 -6.14
N GLU A 143 10.46 -11.74 -7.43
CA GLU A 143 11.39 -11.44 -8.53
C GLU A 143 11.76 -9.94 -8.59
N ALA A 144 10.82 -9.05 -8.22
CA ALA A 144 11.08 -7.61 -8.12
C ALA A 144 11.92 -7.23 -6.89
N LEU A 145 11.95 -8.07 -5.84
CA LEU A 145 12.80 -7.87 -4.67
C LEU A 145 14.23 -8.39 -4.90
N GLU A 146 14.40 -9.55 -5.56
CA GLU A 146 15.73 -10.06 -5.92
C GLU A 146 16.46 -9.15 -6.94
N ALA A 147 15.73 -8.57 -7.90
CA ALA A 147 16.32 -7.65 -8.87
C ALA A 147 16.77 -6.30 -8.26
N GLN A 148 16.16 -5.87 -7.14
CA GLN A 148 16.61 -4.66 -6.45
C GLN A 148 17.84 -4.89 -5.56
N ASP A 149 18.04 -6.11 -5.05
CA ASP A 149 19.20 -6.44 -4.24
C ASP A 149 20.48 -6.60 -5.10
N GLU A 150 20.39 -7.03 -6.37
CA GLU A 150 21.56 -7.09 -7.28
C GLU A 150 22.02 -5.71 -7.80
N GLU A 151 21.13 -4.72 -7.94
CA GLU A 151 21.53 -3.35 -8.31
C GLU A 151 22.17 -2.56 -7.15
N ALA A 152 22.07 -3.05 -5.91
CA ALA A 152 22.65 -2.40 -4.74
C ALA A 152 24.09 -2.86 -4.40
N GLU A 153 24.61 -3.92 -5.03
CA GLU A 153 25.97 -4.44 -4.83
C GLU A 153 26.98 -4.07 -5.95
N GLN A 154 26.62 -3.21 -6.91
CA GLN A 154 27.56 -2.63 -7.90
C GLN A 154 28.03 -1.21 -7.57
#